data_AF-A0A7W1CUS7-F1
#
_entry.id   AF-A0A7W1CUS7-F1
#
_cell.length_a   1.000
_cell.length_b   1.000
_cell.length_c   1.000
_cell.angle_alpha   90.00
_cell.angle_beta   90.00
_cell.angle_gamma   90.00
#
_symmetry.space_group_name_H-M   'P 1'
#
loop_
_entity.id
_entity.type
_entity.pdbx_description
1 polymer ?
#
loop_
_entity_poly.entity_id
_entity_poly.type
_entity_poly.pdbx_seq_one_letter_code
_entity_poly.pdbx_strand_id
1 'polypeptide(L)'
;TMMRTALELARENPVYENIATKFFEHFLGIAAAMNNAGGQGIGLWDEADEFYYDVLHTPGNRYLPLRVRSLVGLMPLLAVETIEPALLEAMPGFAGRLEWYLTNRPDLAGLISHWQVPGAGKRRLIALTRGHRMKCLLRRMLDPEEFLSDFGVRSLSKFHRDNPYMLDVRGEQKVVGYEPAESQTGLFGGNSNWRGPVWFPINFLLIESLQKFHHYYGDDFKVECPTGSGQFLTLDEVANELSNRLIKLWLKDENGERPFARASGESLGGEEDRERYLFHEYFHGDSGAGLGASHQTGWTGLVAKLIQQQGSRGTITNQDPFTDL
;
A
#
# COMPACT_ATOMS: atom_id res chain seq x y z
N THR A 1 -10.22 -8.35 -5.37
CA THR A 1 -9.46 -8.61 -6.61
C THR A 1 -10.33 -9.28 -7.66
N MET A 2 -9.98 -9.20 -8.94
CA MET A 2 -10.77 -9.82 -10.03
C MET A 2 -10.89 -11.35 -9.87
N MET A 3 -9.82 -12.03 -9.41
CA MET A 3 -9.87 -13.46 -9.09
C MET A 3 -10.94 -13.76 -8.03
N ARG A 4 -10.99 -12.95 -6.95
CA ARG A 4 -11.99 -13.12 -5.90
C ARG A 4 -13.41 -12.83 -6.38
N THR A 5 -13.60 -11.81 -7.22
CA THR A 5 -14.90 -11.57 -7.87
C THR A 5 -15.34 -12.77 -8.71
N ALA A 6 -14.44 -13.39 -9.48
CA ALA A 6 -14.74 -14.58 -10.26
C ALA A 6 -15.08 -15.80 -9.36
N LEU A 7 -14.36 -15.99 -8.25
CA LEU A 7 -14.66 -17.06 -7.29
C LEU A 7 -16.02 -16.85 -6.60
N GLU A 8 -16.43 -15.61 -6.33
CA GLU A 8 -17.75 -15.33 -5.76
C GLU A 8 -18.87 -15.64 -6.77
N LEU A 9 -18.71 -15.22 -8.03
CA LEU A 9 -19.66 -15.53 -9.10
C LEU A 9 -19.73 -17.04 -9.42
N ALA A 10 -18.63 -17.76 -9.19
CA ALA A 10 -18.57 -19.21 -9.39
C ALA A 10 -19.49 -19.98 -8.44
N ARG A 11 -19.90 -19.38 -7.32
CA ARG A 11 -20.88 -19.96 -6.39
C ARG A 11 -22.25 -20.15 -7.02
N GLU A 12 -22.60 -19.34 -8.01
CA GLU A 12 -23.87 -19.43 -8.74
C GLU A 12 -23.69 -20.04 -10.13
N ASN A 13 -22.55 -19.80 -10.79
CA ASN A 13 -22.26 -20.31 -12.13
C ASN A 13 -20.82 -20.83 -12.25
N PRO A 14 -20.60 -22.17 -12.29
CA PRO A 14 -19.27 -22.78 -12.35
C PRO A 14 -18.37 -22.34 -13.52
N VAL A 15 -18.93 -21.74 -14.58
CA VAL A 15 -18.13 -21.18 -15.69
C VAL A 15 -17.11 -20.15 -15.20
N TYR A 16 -17.42 -19.42 -14.13
CA TYR A 16 -16.49 -18.44 -13.55
C TYR A 16 -15.27 -19.07 -12.87
N GLU A 17 -15.25 -20.37 -12.57
CA GLU A 17 -14.03 -21.06 -12.11
C GLU A 17 -12.91 -21.00 -13.15
N ASN A 18 -13.26 -21.05 -14.45
CA ASN A 18 -12.29 -20.88 -15.54
C ASN A 18 -11.71 -19.46 -15.55
N ILE A 19 -12.55 -18.46 -15.23
CA ILE A 19 -12.14 -17.05 -15.17
C ILE A 19 -11.24 -16.80 -13.95
N ALA A 20 -11.56 -17.39 -12.79
CA ALA A 20 -10.71 -17.36 -11.62
C ALA A 20 -9.34 -17.98 -11.90
N THR A 21 -9.31 -19.12 -12.59
CA THR A 21 -8.07 -19.77 -13.04
C THR A 21 -7.25 -18.84 -13.93
N LYS A 22 -7.87 -18.21 -14.94
CA LYS A 22 -7.19 -17.27 -15.83
C LYS A 22 -6.55 -16.11 -15.07
N PHE A 23 -7.23 -15.53 -14.09
CA PHE A 23 -6.65 -14.46 -13.28
C PHE A 23 -5.48 -14.94 -12.42
N PHE A 24 -5.55 -16.17 -11.90
CA PHE A 24 -4.43 -16.79 -11.19
C PHE A 24 -3.22 -17.01 -12.12
N GLU A 25 -3.43 -17.49 -13.34
CA GLU A 25 -2.37 -17.65 -14.34
C GLU A 25 -1.70 -16.31 -14.69
N HIS A 26 -2.50 -15.27 -14.91
CA HIS A 26 -1.98 -13.92 -15.14
C HIS A 26 -1.17 -13.41 -13.94
N PHE A 27 -1.62 -13.67 -12.72
CA PHE A 27 -0.88 -13.31 -11.51
C PHE A 27 0.50 -13.98 -11.48
N LEU A 28 0.60 -15.27 -11.78
CA LEU A 28 1.88 -15.98 -11.90
C LEU A 28 2.76 -15.40 -13.01
N GLY A 29 2.18 -15.06 -14.16
CA GLY A 29 2.89 -14.42 -15.26
C GLY A 29 3.47 -13.05 -14.88
N ILE A 30 2.73 -12.24 -14.13
CA ILE A 30 3.19 -10.96 -13.59
C ILE A 30 4.34 -11.20 -12.60
N ALA A 31 4.20 -12.17 -11.68
CA ALA A 31 5.25 -12.52 -10.73
C ALA A 31 6.55 -12.95 -11.44
N ALA A 32 6.45 -13.71 -12.53
CA ALA A 32 7.59 -14.09 -13.37
C ALA A 32 8.24 -12.89 -14.05
N ALA A 33 7.45 -12.01 -14.67
CA ALA A 33 7.97 -10.81 -15.32
C ALA A 33 8.68 -9.87 -14.34
N MET A 34 8.17 -9.73 -13.12
CA MET A 34 8.77 -8.88 -12.07
C MET A 34 10.10 -9.41 -11.54
N ASN A 35 10.28 -10.73 -11.49
CA ASN A 35 11.53 -11.36 -11.03
C ASN A 35 12.53 -11.61 -12.16
N ASN A 36 12.07 -11.67 -13.41
CA ASN A 36 12.88 -12.04 -14.57
C ASN A 36 12.31 -11.44 -15.86
N ALA A 37 12.48 -10.14 -16.05
CA ALA A 37 12.01 -9.41 -17.22
C ALA A 37 12.60 -10.02 -18.51
N GLY A 38 11.73 -10.62 -19.33
CA GLY A 38 12.10 -11.20 -20.62
C GLY A 38 13.09 -12.37 -20.58
N GLY A 39 13.25 -13.04 -19.43
CA GLY A 39 14.17 -14.17 -19.29
C GLY A 39 15.65 -13.78 -19.17
N GLN A 40 15.96 -12.49 -18.98
CA GLN A 40 17.33 -11.97 -18.94
C GLN A 40 17.95 -11.88 -17.53
N GLY A 41 17.27 -12.41 -16.51
CA GLY A 41 17.69 -12.35 -15.11
C GLY A 41 17.51 -10.98 -14.44
N ILE A 42 16.76 -10.08 -15.06
CA ILE A 42 16.59 -8.69 -14.61
C ILE A 42 15.29 -8.58 -13.85
N GLY A 43 15.38 -8.46 -12.53
CA GLY A 43 14.23 -8.26 -11.65
C GLY A 43 14.03 -6.79 -11.28
N LEU A 44 12.85 -6.48 -10.78
CA LEU A 44 12.55 -5.19 -10.17
C LEU A 44 13.09 -5.08 -8.72
N TRP A 45 13.47 -6.20 -8.11
CA TRP A 45 14.02 -6.24 -6.75
C TRP A 45 15.53 -5.99 -6.78
N ASP A 46 15.98 -4.97 -6.04
CA ASP A 46 17.39 -4.72 -5.79
C ASP A 46 17.79 -5.38 -4.45
N GLU A 47 18.74 -6.32 -4.51
CA GLU A 47 19.19 -7.08 -3.33
C GLU A 47 20.05 -6.24 -2.38
N ALA A 48 20.71 -5.18 -2.86
CA ALA A 48 21.54 -4.32 -2.02
C ALA A 48 20.69 -3.32 -1.23
N ASP A 49 19.72 -2.71 -1.92
CA ASP A 49 18.80 -1.76 -1.30
C ASP A 49 17.63 -2.47 -0.59
N GLU A 50 17.42 -3.77 -0.82
CA GLU A 50 16.28 -4.55 -0.34
C GLU A 50 14.94 -3.83 -0.64
N PHE A 51 14.76 -3.40 -1.89
CA PHE A 51 13.61 -2.63 -2.34
C PHE A 51 13.27 -2.88 -3.81
N TYR A 52 12.02 -2.60 -4.20
CA TYR A 52 11.60 -2.67 -5.59
C TYR A 52 11.78 -1.31 -6.30
N TYR A 53 12.32 -1.36 -7.53
CA TYR A 53 12.51 -0.21 -8.40
C TYR A 53 12.02 -0.51 -9.81
N ASP A 54 11.55 0.53 -10.50
CA ASP A 54 11.33 0.45 -11.95
C ASP A 54 12.66 0.31 -12.67
N VAL A 55 12.65 -0.36 -13.83
CA VAL A 55 13.84 -0.56 -14.66
C VAL A 55 13.60 0.01 -16.04
N LEU A 56 14.42 0.98 -16.43
CA LEU A 56 14.38 1.56 -17.78
C LEU A 56 15.14 0.64 -18.75
N HIS A 57 14.44 0.16 -19.77
CA HIS A 57 15.05 -0.52 -20.90
C HIS A 57 15.41 0.49 -21.99
N THR A 58 16.71 0.61 -22.30
CA THR A 58 17.23 1.56 -23.30
C THR A 58 17.84 0.83 -24.50
N PRO A 59 18.00 1.51 -25.66
CA PRO A 59 18.67 0.92 -26.81
C PRO A 59 20.03 0.30 -26.45
N GLY A 60 20.37 -0.81 -27.11
CA GLY A 60 21.58 -1.59 -26.81
C GLY A 60 21.41 -2.57 -25.65
N ASN A 61 20.17 -2.95 -25.30
CA ASN A 61 19.86 -3.95 -24.26
C ASN A 61 20.46 -3.57 -22.89
N ARG A 62 20.47 -2.27 -22.57
CA ARG A 62 20.91 -1.77 -21.26
C ARG A 62 19.69 -1.53 -20.39
N TYR A 63 19.85 -1.91 -19.13
CA TYR A 63 18.82 -1.82 -18.11
C TYR A 63 19.32 -0.92 -16.99
N LEU A 64 18.56 0.13 -16.71
CA LEU A 64 18.91 1.12 -15.71
C LEU A 64 17.83 1.13 -14.61
N PRO A 65 18.13 0.61 -13.41
CA PRO A 65 17.24 0.75 -12.26
C PRO A 65 17.04 2.22 -11.90
N LEU A 66 15.78 2.63 -11.80
CA LEU A 66 15.38 3.95 -11.32
C LEU A 66 15.25 3.87 -9.79
N ARG A 67 16.36 4.16 -9.09
CA ARG A 67 16.47 4.07 -7.63
C ARG A 67 15.72 5.19 -6.88
N VAL A 68 14.44 5.31 -7.19
CA VAL A 68 13.49 6.22 -6.56
C VAL A 68 12.67 5.41 -5.55
N ARG A 69 12.87 5.68 -4.26
CA ARG A 69 12.12 5.09 -3.14
C ARG A 69 10.73 5.72 -3.08
N SER A 70 9.85 5.33 -4.00
CA SER A 70 8.46 5.77 -4.05
C SER A 70 7.50 4.66 -3.60
N LEU A 71 6.21 5.00 -3.44
CA LEU A 71 5.14 4.04 -3.22
C LEU A 71 5.12 2.91 -4.26
N VAL A 72 5.63 3.14 -5.48
CA VAL A 72 5.72 2.09 -6.51
C VAL A 72 6.49 0.87 -5.99
N GLY A 73 7.58 1.09 -5.25
CA GLY A 73 8.36 0.00 -4.66
C GLY A 73 7.65 -0.74 -3.52
N LEU A 74 6.57 -0.17 -2.98
CA LEU A 74 5.70 -0.78 -1.97
C LEU A 74 4.47 -1.47 -2.58
N MET A 75 4.12 -1.21 -3.84
CA MET A 75 2.98 -1.83 -4.54
C MET A 75 2.93 -3.36 -4.48
N PRO A 76 4.06 -4.09 -4.47
CA PRO A 76 4.02 -5.55 -4.34
C PRO A 76 3.35 -6.05 -3.05
N LEU A 77 3.29 -5.24 -1.98
CA LEU A 77 2.55 -5.56 -0.75
C LEU A 77 1.03 -5.62 -1.00
N LEU A 78 0.51 -4.89 -1.99
CA LEU A 78 -0.93 -4.85 -2.30
C LEU A 78 -1.42 -6.13 -2.99
N ALA A 79 -0.49 -6.86 -3.59
CA ALA A 79 -0.78 -8.05 -4.36
C ALA A 79 -0.89 -9.27 -3.43
N VAL A 80 -1.96 -9.29 -2.62
CA VAL A 80 -2.22 -10.33 -1.61
C VAL A 80 -3.69 -10.76 -1.59
N GLU A 81 -3.90 -12.08 -1.59
CA GLU A 81 -5.18 -12.73 -1.34
C GLU A 81 -5.02 -13.96 -0.47
N THR A 82 -6.01 -14.21 0.39
CA THR A 82 -6.13 -15.42 1.19
C THR A 82 -7.26 -16.28 0.66
N ILE A 83 -7.01 -17.57 0.49
CA ILE A 83 -8.02 -18.54 0.07
C ILE A 83 -8.37 -19.44 1.26
N GLU A 84 -9.66 -19.45 1.61
CA GLU A 84 -10.22 -20.28 2.67
C GLU A 84 -10.32 -21.75 2.22
N PRO A 85 -10.06 -22.73 3.09
CA PRO A 85 -10.20 -24.15 2.74
C PRO A 85 -11.60 -24.50 2.19
N ALA A 86 -12.65 -23.98 2.83
CA ALA A 86 -14.04 -24.21 2.41
C ALA A 86 -14.33 -23.67 0.99
N LEU A 87 -13.63 -22.61 0.56
CA LEU A 87 -13.78 -22.10 -0.80
C LEU A 87 -13.17 -23.05 -1.83
N LEU A 88 -12.02 -23.68 -1.51
CA LEU A 88 -11.40 -24.68 -2.38
C LEU A 88 -12.25 -25.95 -2.48
N GLU A 89 -12.84 -26.38 -1.37
CA GLU A 89 -13.77 -27.52 -1.35
C GLU A 89 -15.02 -27.26 -2.20
N ALA A 90 -15.53 -26.03 -2.17
CA ALA A 90 -16.69 -25.62 -2.97
C ALA A 90 -16.38 -25.42 -4.47
N MET A 91 -15.11 -25.24 -4.84
CA MET A 91 -14.66 -24.90 -6.21
C MET A 91 -13.64 -25.92 -6.74
N PRO A 92 -14.06 -27.19 -6.99
CA PRO A 92 -13.14 -28.26 -7.32
C PRO A 92 -12.44 -28.09 -8.67
N GLY A 93 -13.06 -27.41 -9.64
CA GLY A 93 -12.45 -27.12 -10.94
C GLY A 93 -11.29 -26.13 -10.83
N PHE A 94 -11.48 -25.07 -10.05
CA PHE A 94 -10.43 -24.11 -9.70
C PHE A 94 -9.33 -24.79 -8.87
N ALA A 95 -9.69 -25.51 -7.81
CA ALA A 95 -8.72 -26.19 -6.95
C ALA A 95 -7.85 -27.19 -7.72
N GLY A 96 -8.46 -27.99 -8.60
CA GLY A 96 -7.74 -28.96 -9.44
C GLY A 96 -6.75 -28.29 -10.39
N ARG A 97 -7.14 -27.18 -11.03
CA ARG A 97 -6.23 -26.44 -11.93
C ARG A 97 -5.10 -25.75 -11.17
N LEU A 98 -5.41 -25.22 -9.99
CA LEU A 98 -4.42 -24.59 -9.13
C LEU A 98 -3.34 -25.59 -8.70
N GLU A 99 -3.74 -26.77 -8.19
CA GLU A 99 -2.82 -27.86 -7.85
C GLU A 99 -2.01 -28.32 -9.07
N TRP A 100 -2.65 -28.44 -10.23
CA TRP A 100 -1.97 -28.76 -11.48
C TRP A 100 -0.88 -27.73 -11.82
N TYR A 101 -1.19 -26.43 -11.75
CA TYR A 101 -0.21 -25.38 -12.03
C TYR A 101 0.96 -25.40 -11.06
N LEU A 102 0.69 -25.53 -9.77
CA LEU A 102 1.73 -25.54 -8.75
C LEU A 102 2.65 -26.75 -8.87
N THR A 103 2.12 -27.88 -9.31
CA THR A 103 2.88 -29.12 -9.52
C THR A 103 3.68 -29.09 -10.83
N ASN A 104 3.07 -28.62 -11.92
CA ASN A 104 3.65 -28.72 -13.27
C ASN A 104 4.44 -27.47 -13.70
N ARG A 105 4.30 -26.35 -12.98
CA ARG A 105 5.04 -25.10 -13.19
C ARG A 105 5.80 -24.66 -11.94
N PRO A 106 6.75 -25.47 -11.44
CA PRO A 106 7.54 -25.12 -10.26
C PRO A 106 8.33 -23.82 -10.44
N ASP A 107 8.70 -23.49 -11.69
CA ASP A 107 9.32 -22.23 -12.10
C ASP A 107 8.48 -21.00 -11.74
N LEU A 108 7.15 -21.11 -11.84
CA LEU A 108 6.21 -20.05 -11.46
C LEU A 108 5.77 -20.16 -10.00
N ALA A 109 5.54 -21.38 -9.51
CA ALA A 109 5.09 -21.64 -8.15
C ALA A 109 6.11 -21.14 -7.10
N GLY A 110 7.41 -21.21 -7.40
CA GLY A 110 8.47 -20.70 -6.53
C GLY A 110 8.46 -19.18 -6.35
N LEU A 111 7.80 -18.44 -7.25
CA LEU A 111 7.77 -16.98 -7.26
C LEU A 111 6.70 -16.38 -6.34
N ILE A 112 5.78 -17.20 -5.86
CA ILE A 112 4.69 -16.79 -4.97
C ILE A 112 4.87 -17.42 -3.57
N SER A 113 4.01 -17.05 -2.63
CA SER A 113 3.91 -17.73 -1.33
C SER A 113 3.80 -19.25 -1.47
N HIS A 114 4.50 -19.98 -0.59
CA HIS A 114 4.43 -21.44 -0.56
C HIS A 114 2.98 -21.85 -0.30
N TRP A 115 2.26 -22.12 -1.37
CA TRP A 115 0.86 -22.52 -1.32
C TRP A 115 0.66 -23.72 -0.39
N GLN A 116 1.60 -24.66 -0.39
CA GLN A 116 1.52 -25.87 0.42
C GLN A 116 1.68 -25.63 1.93
N VAL A 117 2.13 -24.45 2.37
CA VAL A 117 2.26 -24.12 3.80
C VAL A 117 0.93 -23.52 4.29
N PRO A 118 0.14 -24.26 5.08
CA PRO A 118 -1.07 -23.71 5.68
C PRO A 118 -0.73 -22.57 6.64
N GLY A 119 -1.42 -21.44 6.50
CA GLY A 119 -1.45 -20.40 7.53
C GLY A 119 -2.48 -20.71 8.62
N ALA A 120 -2.81 -19.69 9.41
CA ALA A 120 -3.86 -19.77 10.43
C ALA A 120 -5.18 -20.30 9.83
N GLY A 121 -5.78 -21.32 10.46
CA GLY A 121 -7.00 -21.95 9.95
C GLY A 121 -6.83 -22.77 8.66
N LYS A 122 -5.61 -23.23 8.35
CA LYS A 122 -5.24 -23.96 7.12
C LYS A 122 -5.38 -23.15 5.83
N ARG A 123 -5.46 -21.82 5.94
CA ARG A 123 -5.59 -20.90 4.81
C ARG A 123 -4.40 -20.97 3.89
N ARG A 124 -4.64 -20.58 2.63
CA ARG A 124 -3.63 -20.49 1.59
C ARG A 124 -3.39 -19.03 1.26
N LEU A 125 -2.12 -18.66 1.06
CA LEU A 125 -1.72 -17.30 0.68
C LEU A 125 -1.34 -17.27 -0.79
N ILE A 126 -1.81 -16.25 -1.49
CA ILE A 126 -1.34 -15.85 -2.82
C ILE A 126 -0.80 -14.43 -2.65
N ALA A 127 0.53 -14.29 -2.62
CA ALA A 127 1.18 -13.00 -2.48
C ALA A 127 2.47 -12.91 -3.30
N LEU A 128 2.78 -11.71 -3.81
CA LEU A 128 4.05 -11.42 -4.48
C LEU A 128 5.23 -11.30 -3.50
N THR A 129 4.97 -10.78 -2.31
CA THR A 129 5.98 -10.59 -1.27
C THR A 129 5.70 -11.47 -0.07
N ARG A 130 6.74 -12.12 0.46
CA ARG A 130 6.68 -12.97 1.65
C ARG A 130 7.97 -12.95 2.43
N GLY A 131 7.91 -13.37 3.70
CA GLY A 131 9.08 -13.60 4.53
C GLY A 131 10.04 -12.41 4.55
N HIS A 132 11.27 -12.63 4.07
CA HIS A 132 12.33 -11.63 4.07
C HIS A 132 11.97 -10.34 3.29
N ARG A 133 11.58 -10.45 2.01
CA ARG A 133 11.25 -9.26 1.19
C ARG A 133 10.13 -8.44 1.81
N MET A 134 9.10 -9.09 2.35
CA MET A 134 8.02 -8.41 3.07
C MET A 134 8.53 -7.65 4.30
N LYS A 135 9.40 -8.27 5.12
CA LYS A 135 10.02 -7.59 6.27
C LYS A 135 10.87 -6.40 5.84
N CYS A 136 11.64 -6.51 4.76
CA CYS A 136 12.44 -5.39 4.23
C CYS A 136 11.58 -4.21 3.77
N LEU A 137 10.48 -4.49 3.05
CA LEU A 137 9.53 -3.46 2.62
C LEU A 137 8.84 -2.81 3.82
N LEU A 138 8.35 -3.60 4.78
CA LEU A 138 7.69 -3.08 5.98
C LEU A 138 8.65 -2.25 6.85
N ARG A 139 9.90 -2.70 7.02
CA ARG A 139 10.94 -1.93 7.72
C ARG A 139 11.09 -0.53 7.12
N ARG A 140 11.09 -0.39 5.80
CA ARG A 140 11.21 0.91 5.15
C ARG A 140 9.90 1.70 5.17
N MET A 141 8.77 1.04 4.95
CA MET A 141 7.44 1.66 4.96
C MET A 141 7.11 2.29 6.33
N LEU A 142 7.52 1.63 7.41
CA LEU A 142 7.24 2.01 8.80
C LEU A 142 8.34 2.86 9.44
N ASP A 143 9.32 3.33 8.65
CA ASP A 143 10.40 4.20 9.11
C ASP A 143 9.99 5.68 9.01
N PRO A 144 10.01 6.45 10.12
CA PRO A 144 9.68 7.87 10.13
C PRO A 144 10.57 8.76 9.24
N GLU A 145 11.83 8.36 9.03
CA GLU A 145 12.78 9.07 8.17
C GLU A 145 12.69 8.62 6.70
N GLU A 146 11.82 7.66 6.40
CA GLU A 146 11.48 7.23 5.04
C GLU A 146 10.00 7.52 4.76
N PHE A 147 9.13 6.52 4.86
CA PHE A 147 7.75 6.62 4.40
C PHE A 147 6.73 6.94 5.51
N LEU A 148 7.01 6.63 6.77
CA LEU A 148 6.01 6.75 7.83
C LEU A 148 5.86 8.20 8.31
N SER A 149 4.73 8.81 7.98
CA SER A 149 4.30 10.10 8.50
C SER A 149 3.40 9.93 9.73
N ASP A 150 3.25 10.99 10.51
CA ASP A 150 2.20 11.10 11.53
C ASP A 150 0.78 11.04 10.96
N PHE A 151 0.65 11.13 9.64
CA PHE A 151 -0.62 11.16 8.93
C PHE A 151 -0.82 9.99 7.95
N GLY A 152 0.11 9.03 7.90
CA GLY A 152 0.04 7.85 7.02
C GLY A 152 1.36 7.55 6.31
N VAL A 153 1.32 6.77 5.23
CA VAL A 153 2.46 6.43 4.37
C VAL A 153 2.61 7.49 3.27
N ARG A 154 3.79 8.12 3.20
CA ARG A 154 4.17 9.13 2.19
C ARG A 154 4.26 8.53 0.79
N SER A 155 4.04 9.35 -0.23
CA SER A 155 4.13 8.91 -1.63
C SER A 155 5.56 8.70 -2.14
N LEU A 156 6.51 9.41 -1.53
CA LEU A 156 7.94 9.28 -1.73
C LEU A 156 8.61 9.27 -0.37
N SER A 157 9.66 8.46 -0.22
CA SER A 157 10.47 8.46 0.97
C SER A 157 11.08 9.85 1.22
N LYS A 158 11.01 10.28 2.48
CA LYS A 158 11.65 11.49 3.01
C LYS A 158 13.19 11.44 2.88
N PHE A 159 13.79 10.25 2.70
CA PHE A 159 15.19 10.07 2.34
C PHE A 159 15.62 10.94 1.15
N HIS A 160 14.73 11.13 0.16
CA HIS A 160 15.00 11.91 -1.05
C HIS A 160 15.02 13.43 -0.82
N ARG A 161 14.77 13.91 0.41
CA ARG A 161 15.01 15.31 0.78
C ARG A 161 16.50 15.63 0.73
N ASP A 162 17.30 14.77 1.36
CA ASP A 162 18.74 14.96 1.51
C ASP A 162 19.53 14.17 0.43
N ASN A 163 18.87 13.20 -0.22
CA ASN A 163 19.45 12.34 -1.24
C ASN A 163 18.55 12.28 -2.50
N PRO A 164 18.36 13.40 -3.23
CA PRO A 164 17.51 13.41 -4.42
C PRO A 164 18.05 12.46 -5.48
N TYR A 165 17.15 11.73 -6.16
CA TYR A 165 17.55 10.89 -7.28
C TYR A 165 17.81 11.75 -8.50
N MET A 166 18.96 11.53 -9.16
CA MET A 166 19.40 12.30 -10.32
C MET A 166 19.61 11.35 -11.52
N LEU A 167 19.07 11.73 -12.67
CA LEU A 167 19.23 11.02 -13.94
C LEU A 167 19.64 12.01 -15.03
N ASP A 168 20.78 11.78 -15.68
CA ASP A 168 21.19 12.53 -16.87
C ASP A 168 20.55 11.90 -18.12
N VAL A 169 19.79 12.71 -18.87
CA VAL A 169 19.23 12.33 -20.15
C VAL A 169 19.58 13.40 -21.18
N ARG A 170 20.45 13.06 -22.12
CA ARG A 170 20.86 13.95 -23.23
C ARG A 170 21.47 15.27 -22.74
N GLY A 171 22.21 15.26 -21.63
CA GLY A 171 22.83 16.45 -21.05
C GLY A 171 21.87 17.31 -20.23
N GLU A 172 20.62 16.86 -20.05
CA GLU A 172 19.69 17.45 -19.09
C GLU A 172 19.60 16.57 -17.85
N GLN A 173 19.83 17.19 -16.68
CA GLN A 173 19.64 16.52 -15.41
C GLN A 173 18.15 16.54 -15.03
N LYS A 174 17.57 15.36 -14.81
CA LYS A 174 16.25 15.19 -14.20
C LYS A 174 16.43 14.82 -12.73
N VAL A 175 15.72 15.53 -11.85
CA VAL A 175 15.87 15.40 -10.40
C VAL A 175 14.53 15.03 -9.78
N VAL A 176 14.53 14.02 -8.91
CA VAL A 176 13.39 13.63 -8.09
C VAL A 176 13.77 13.82 -6.63
N GLY A 177 13.28 14.90 -6.03
CA GLY A 177 13.40 15.19 -4.60
C GLY A 177 12.09 14.97 -3.85
N TYR A 178 12.18 14.98 -2.52
CA TYR A 178 11.03 14.95 -1.63
C TYR A 178 10.33 16.32 -1.56
N GLU A 179 9.07 16.34 -1.97
CA GLU A 179 8.19 17.49 -2.00
C GLU A 179 6.90 17.11 -1.25
N PRO A 180 6.75 17.46 0.04
CA PRO A 180 5.62 17.02 0.85
C PRO A 180 4.30 17.73 0.53
N ALA A 181 4.32 18.79 -0.27
CA ALA A 181 3.19 19.67 -0.61
C ALA A 181 2.82 19.57 -2.12
N GLU A 182 2.37 20.65 -2.73
CA GLU A 182 2.22 20.77 -4.18
C GLU A 182 3.54 20.55 -4.93
N SER A 183 3.44 20.10 -6.19
CA SER A 183 4.61 19.94 -7.06
C SER A 183 5.27 21.29 -7.33
N GLN A 184 6.59 21.36 -7.17
CA GLN A 184 7.38 22.56 -7.50
C GLN A 184 7.63 22.70 -9.02
N THR A 185 7.24 21.70 -9.82
CA THR A 185 7.40 21.69 -11.27
C THR A 185 6.06 21.43 -11.96
N GLY A 186 5.81 22.10 -13.10
CA GLY A 186 4.58 21.94 -13.88
C GLY A 186 4.51 20.67 -14.75
N LEU A 187 5.47 19.74 -14.61
CA LEU A 187 5.45 18.46 -15.33
C LEU A 187 4.24 17.64 -14.88
N PHE A 188 3.50 17.08 -15.85
CA PHE A 188 2.31 16.23 -15.64
C PHE A 188 1.04 16.91 -15.09
N GLY A 189 0.83 18.20 -15.40
CA GLY A 189 -0.52 18.75 -15.48
C GLY A 189 -1.06 19.51 -14.26
N GLY A 190 -0.20 20.03 -13.37
CA GLY A 190 -0.61 21.01 -12.36
C GLY A 190 0.02 20.83 -10.99
N ASN A 191 -0.71 21.20 -9.94
CA ASN A 191 -0.25 21.21 -8.54
C ASN A 191 -0.27 19.81 -7.88
N SER A 192 -0.85 18.79 -8.52
CA SER A 192 -0.95 17.42 -7.97
C SER A 192 0.43 16.75 -7.87
N ASN A 193 0.69 16.07 -6.75
CA ASN A 193 2.04 15.61 -6.43
C ASN A 193 2.08 14.23 -5.77
N TRP A 194 2.92 13.35 -6.29
CA TRP A 194 3.19 12.00 -5.77
C TRP A 194 4.62 11.86 -5.23
N ARG A 195 5.30 12.99 -4.97
CA ARG A 195 6.71 13.05 -4.54
C ARG A 195 6.87 13.34 -3.06
N GLY A 196 5.92 12.93 -2.23
CA GLY A 196 5.97 13.15 -0.78
C GLY A 196 4.63 13.16 -0.06
N PRO A 197 3.53 13.71 -0.63
CA PRO A 197 2.27 13.80 0.08
C PRO A 197 1.68 12.43 0.44
N VAL A 198 0.79 12.41 1.45
CA VAL A 198 0.01 11.24 1.85
C VAL A 198 -1.25 11.17 1.00
N TRP A 199 -1.44 10.03 0.33
CA TRP A 199 -2.62 9.76 -0.49
C TRP A 199 -3.49 8.69 0.18
N PHE A 200 -4.74 9.05 0.45
CA PHE A 200 -5.70 8.18 1.11
C PHE A 200 -5.92 6.81 0.45
N PRO A 201 -6.12 6.70 -0.89
CA PRO A 201 -6.49 5.42 -1.50
C PRO A 201 -5.39 4.37 -1.35
N ILE A 202 -4.12 4.74 -1.54
CA ILE A 202 -3.00 3.79 -1.41
C ILE A 202 -2.82 3.38 0.05
N ASN A 203 -2.92 4.33 0.98
CA ASN A 203 -2.87 4.03 2.40
C ASN A 203 -3.96 3.04 2.83
N PHE A 204 -5.19 3.24 2.36
CA PHE A 204 -6.30 2.33 2.61
C PHE A 204 -6.00 0.91 2.06
N LEU A 205 -5.48 0.81 0.83
CA LEU A 205 -5.11 -0.47 0.25
C LEU A 205 -3.96 -1.16 1.01
N LEU A 206 -2.99 -0.41 1.53
CA LEU A 206 -1.92 -0.94 2.38
C LEU A 206 -2.50 -1.51 3.68
N ILE A 207 -3.43 -0.79 4.32
CA ILE A 207 -4.16 -1.25 5.52
C ILE A 207 -4.91 -2.56 5.24
N GLU A 208 -5.69 -2.64 4.17
CA GLU A 208 -6.39 -3.87 3.78
C GLU A 208 -5.42 -5.03 3.51
N SER A 209 -4.26 -4.73 2.91
CA SER A 209 -3.24 -5.74 2.61
C SER A 209 -2.58 -6.28 3.87
N LEU A 210 -2.24 -5.40 4.83
CA LEU A 210 -1.73 -5.79 6.14
C LEU A 210 -2.72 -6.68 6.89
N GLN A 211 -4.02 -6.34 6.87
CA GLN A 211 -5.08 -7.16 7.45
C GLN A 211 -5.18 -8.55 6.79
N LYS A 212 -5.06 -8.63 5.45
CA LYS A 212 -5.02 -9.92 4.74
C LYS A 212 -3.79 -10.75 5.09
N PHE A 213 -2.62 -10.12 5.20
CA PHE A 213 -1.42 -10.82 5.65
C PHE A 213 -1.57 -11.29 7.09
N HIS A 214 -2.11 -10.47 7.99
CA HIS A 214 -2.40 -10.86 9.36
C HIS A 214 -3.35 -12.06 9.42
N HIS A 215 -4.43 -12.05 8.62
CA HIS A 215 -5.39 -13.15 8.53
C HIS A 215 -4.74 -14.49 8.15
N TYR A 216 -3.62 -14.46 7.43
CA TYR A 216 -2.82 -15.65 7.12
C TYR A 216 -1.78 -15.99 8.19
N TYR A 217 -1.00 -15.00 8.66
CA TYR A 217 0.15 -15.23 9.55
C TYR A 217 -0.21 -15.28 11.05
N GLY A 218 -1.32 -14.66 11.46
CA GLY A 218 -1.71 -14.52 12.86
C GLY A 218 -0.78 -13.62 13.69
N ASP A 219 -0.85 -13.80 15.01
CA ASP A 219 -0.17 -12.96 16.01
C ASP A 219 1.35 -13.23 16.12
N ASP A 220 1.83 -14.33 15.56
CA ASP A 220 3.23 -14.75 15.61
C ASP A 220 4.12 -13.90 14.70
N PHE A 221 3.55 -13.32 13.65
CA PHE A 221 4.29 -12.47 12.73
C PHE A 221 4.25 -11.01 13.18
N LYS A 222 5.36 -10.57 13.75
CA LYS A 222 5.55 -9.19 14.21
C LYS A 222 6.64 -8.46 13.44
N VAL A 223 6.45 -7.15 13.30
CA VAL A 223 7.41 -6.21 12.71
C VAL A 223 7.57 -4.99 13.61
N GLU A 224 8.71 -4.33 13.49
CA GLU A 224 8.96 -3.12 14.26
C GLU A 224 8.12 -1.96 13.70
N CYS A 225 7.42 -1.22 14.55
CA CYS A 225 6.57 -0.11 14.14
C CYS A 225 6.41 0.91 15.28
N PRO A 226 6.92 2.16 15.12
CA PRO A 226 7.76 2.62 14.02
C PRO A 226 9.11 1.88 13.95
N THR A 227 9.73 1.79 12.78
CA THR A 227 11.09 1.26 12.64
C THR A 227 12.07 2.07 13.49
N GLY A 228 12.97 1.38 14.19
CA GLY A 228 13.92 1.98 15.14
C GLY A 228 13.37 2.27 16.55
N SER A 229 12.10 1.99 16.82
CA SER A 229 11.47 2.22 18.14
C SER A 229 11.72 1.11 19.17
N GLY A 230 12.13 -0.09 18.73
CA GLY A 230 12.14 -1.32 19.53
C GLY A 230 10.76 -1.92 19.81
N GLN A 231 9.67 -1.31 19.34
CA GLN A 231 8.30 -1.83 19.54
C GLN A 231 7.89 -2.74 18.39
N PHE A 232 7.52 -3.98 18.72
CA PHE A 232 7.12 -5.00 17.74
C PHE A 232 5.62 -5.25 17.79
N LEU A 233 4.95 -4.93 16.68
CA LEU A 233 3.52 -5.03 16.51
C LEU A 233 3.17 -6.16 15.53
N THR A 234 2.02 -6.80 15.73
CA THR A 234 1.40 -7.67 14.71
C THR A 234 0.98 -6.85 13.50
N LEU A 235 0.75 -7.50 12.36
CA LEU A 235 0.31 -6.81 11.14
C LEU A 235 -1.07 -6.14 11.28
N ASP A 236 -1.96 -6.64 12.14
CA ASP A 236 -3.24 -5.97 12.44
C ASP A 236 -3.03 -4.73 13.31
N GLU A 237 -2.16 -4.80 14.31
CA GLU A 237 -1.78 -3.63 15.13
C GLU A 237 -1.14 -2.53 14.27
N VAL A 238 -0.28 -2.89 13.30
CA VAL A 238 0.26 -1.93 12.31
C VAL A 238 -0.84 -1.35 11.43
N ALA A 239 -1.81 -2.16 10.99
CA ALA A 239 -2.95 -1.67 10.22
C ALA A 239 -3.81 -0.68 11.04
N ASN A 240 -3.97 -0.93 12.34
CA ASN A 240 -4.67 -0.03 13.27
C ASN A 240 -3.89 1.28 13.47
N GLU A 241 -2.57 1.21 13.64
CA GLU A 241 -1.71 2.39 13.75
C GLU A 241 -1.81 3.29 12.51
N LEU A 242 -1.72 2.71 11.31
CA LEU A 242 -1.90 3.47 10.07
C LEU A 242 -3.32 4.04 9.93
N SER A 243 -4.34 3.29 10.35
CA SER A 243 -5.73 3.78 10.36
C SER A 243 -5.89 5.00 11.26
N ASN A 244 -5.34 4.95 12.47
CA ASN A 244 -5.39 6.04 13.45
C ASN A 244 -4.65 7.28 12.94
N ARG A 245 -3.48 7.12 12.29
CA ARG A 245 -2.74 8.21 11.66
C ARG A 245 -3.56 8.92 10.58
N LEU A 246 -4.31 8.17 9.76
CA LEU A 246 -5.19 8.75 8.75
C LEU A 246 -6.40 9.45 9.40
N ILE A 247 -7.02 8.85 10.41
CA ILE A 247 -8.16 9.45 11.13
C ILE A 247 -7.73 10.76 11.82
N LYS A 248 -6.51 10.80 12.37
CA LYS A 248 -5.91 11.97 13.03
C LYS A 248 -5.95 13.24 12.17
N LEU A 249 -6.00 13.13 10.85
CA LEU A 249 -6.14 14.28 9.94
C LEU A 249 -7.34 15.18 10.26
N TRP A 250 -8.42 14.61 10.82
CA TRP A 250 -9.66 15.33 11.16
C TRP A 250 -9.87 15.54 12.66
N LEU A 251 -8.97 15.05 13.52
CA LEU A 251 -9.06 15.26 14.96
C LEU A 251 -8.40 16.58 15.35
N LYS A 252 -8.96 17.26 16.36
CA LYS A 252 -8.33 18.44 16.95
C LYS A 252 -7.06 17.99 17.69
N ASP A 253 -5.96 18.71 17.47
CA ASP A 253 -4.72 18.52 18.21
C ASP A 253 -4.73 19.30 19.54
N GLU A 254 -3.59 19.32 20.25
CA GLU A 254 -3.42 20.03 21.53
C GLU A 254 -3.70 21.55 21.43
N ASN A 255 -3.60 22.13 20.23
CA ASN A 255 -3.90 23.53 19.96
C ASN A 255 -5.35 23.75 19.50
N GLY A 256 -6.17 22.68 19.45
CA GLY A 256 -7.54 22.72 18.96
C GLY A 256 -7.65 22.75 17.43
N GLU A 257 -6.56 22.55 16.70
CA GLU A 257 -6.53 22.61 15.23
C GLU A 257 -6.65 21.23 14.60
N ARG A 258 -7.37 21.13 13.48
CA ARG A 258 -7.45 19.89 12.68
C ARG A 258 -6.36 19.91 11.60
N PRO A 259 -5.51 18.88 11.46
CA PRO A 259 -4.41 18.90 10.50
C PRO A 259 -4.81 19.28 9.08
N PHE A 260 -5.95 18.78 8.56
CA PHE A 260 -6.39 19.12 7.21
C PHE A 260 -6.58 20.63 6.99
N ALA A 261 -6.90 21.41 8.02
CA ALA A 261 -7.20 22.83 7.90
C ALA A 261 -5.94 23.71 7.79
N ARG A 262 -4.75 23.16 8.06
CA ARG A 262 -3.49 23.92 8.15
C ARG A 262 -3.08 24.63 6.86
N ALA A 263 -3.43 24.10 5.69
CA ALA A 263 -3.13 24.75 4.40
C ALA A 263 -4.04 25.95 4.12
N SER A 264 -5.26 25.94 4.66
CA SER A 264 -6.27 26.96 4.38
C SER A 264 -6.05 28.25 5.16
N GLY A 265 -5.20 28.25 6.21
CA GLY A 265 -4.93 29.43 7.04
C GLY A 265 -6.21 30.16 7.47
N GLU A 266 -6.26 31.48 7.31
CA GLU A 266 -7.45 32.32 7.54
C GLU A 266 -8.45 32.31 6.35
N SER A 267 -8.16 31.61 5.25
CA SER A 267 -9.00 31.60 4.04
C SER A 267 -10.30 30.81 4.21
N LEU A 268 -10.46 30.02 5.27
CA LEU A 268 -11.77 29.56 5.75
C LEU A 268 -12.41 30.75 6.49
N GLY A 269 -12.99 31.66 5.69
CA GLY A 269 -13.33 33.04 6.04
C GLY A 269 -14.53 33.25 6.98
N GLY A 270 -14.87 32.27 7.84
CA GLY A 270 -15.94 32.41 8.83
C GLY A 270 -15.86 31.37 9.96
N GLU A 271 -16.38 31.70 11.15
CA GLU A 271 -16.44 30.78 12.30
C GLU A 271 -17.15 29.47 11.97
N GLU A 272 -18.21 29.51 11.13
CA GLU A 272 -18.94 28.31 10.69
C GLU A 272 -18.10 27.37 9.81
N ASP A 273 -17.20 27.90 8.99
CA ASP A 273 -16.38 27.09 8.08
C ASP A 273 -15.24 26.38 8.82
N ARG A 274 -14.84 26.86 10.00
CA ARG A 274 -13.86 26.21 10.87
C ARG A 274 -14.40 24.92 11.50
N GLU A 275 -15.72 24.76 11.58
CA GLU A 275 -16.36 23.54 12.08
C GLU A 275 -16.75 22.55 10.97
N ARG A 276 -16.57 22.90 9.70
CA ARG A 276 -16.82 21.96 8.58
C ARG A 276 -15.66 20.98 8.43
N TYR A 277 -16.01 19.71 8.23
CA TYR A 277 -15.05 18.67 7.86
C TYR A 277 -14.83 18.69 6.34
N LEU A 278 -13.66 19.15 5.91
CA LEU A 278 -13.27 19.17 4.49
C LEU A 278 -12.56 17.87 4.09
N PHE A 279 -12.69 17.50 2.82
CA PHE A 279 -12.11 16.29 2.27
C PHE A 279 -11.18 16.66 1.14
N HIS A 280 -9.88 16.54 1.38
CA HIS A 280 -8.86 16.96 0.44
C HIS A 280 -8.43 15.84 -0.51
N GLU A 281 -7.86 16.22 -1.66
CA GLU A 281 -7.36 15.28 -2.66
C GLU A 281 -6.22 14.43 -2.09
N TYR A 282 -5.30 15.08 -1.39
CA TYR A 282 -4.17 14.49 -0.68
C TYR A 282 -3.76 15.41 0.48
N PHE A 283 -2.82 14.94 1.31
CA PHE A 283 -2.40 15.65 2.51
C PHE A 283 -0.89 15.84 2.55
N HIS A 284 -0.45 16.96 3.13
CA HIS A 284 0.95 17.27 3.26
C HIS A 284 1.70 16.17 4.02
N GLY A 285 2.81 15.69 3.46
CA GLY A 285 3.55 14.54 3.98
C GLY A 285 4.04 14.68 5.42
N ASP A 286 4.25 15.91 5.91
CA ASP A 286 4.80 16.16 7.25
C ASP A 286 3.89 16.92 8.20
N SER A 287 2.85 17.59 7.68
CA SER A 287 1.99 18.46 8.48
C SER A 287 0.52 18.06 8.39
N GLY A 288 0.15 17.12 7.52
CA GLY A 288 -1.24 16.68 7.37
C GLY A 288 -2.16 17.77 6.79
N ALA A 289 -1.62 18.90 6.36
CA ALA A 289 -2.36 19.98 5.72
C ALA A 289 -3.10 19.45 4.49
N GLY A 290 -4.39 19.77 4.34
CA GLY A 290 -5.20 19.31 3.22
C GLY A 290 -4.88 20.08 1.94
N LEU A 291 -4.60 19.37 0.84
CA LEU A 291 -4.14 19.94 -0.42
C LEU A 291 -5.00 19.47 -1.60
N GLY A 292 -4.91 20.20 -2.72
CA GLY A 292 -5.74 19.94 -3.89
C GLY A 292 -7.22 20.26 -3.65
N ALA A 293 -8.12 19.57 -4.36
CA ALA A 293 -9.56 19.78 -4.25
C ALA A 293 -10.08 19.51 -2.82
N SER A 294 -10.82 20.45 -2.21
CA SER A 294 -11.28 20.39 -0.81
C SER A 294 -12.65 19.72 -0.57
N HIS A 295 -13.31 19.28 -1.65
CA HIS A 295 -14.58 18.54 -1.63
C HIS A 295 -14.43 17.13 -2.23
N GLN A 296 -13.24 16.54 -2.09
CA GLN A 296 -12.91 15.21 -2.58
C GLN A 296 -13.45 14.10 -1.65
N THR A 297 -14.76 14.05 -1.45
CA THR A 297 -15.45 12.89 -0.83
C THR A 297 -15.51 11.67 -1.76
N GLY A 298 -14.61 11.59 -2.74
CA GLY A 298 -14.29 10.39 -3.51
C GLY A 298 -13.46 9.42 -2.66
N TRP A 299 -12.20 9.18 -3.02
CA TRP A 299 -11.35 8.23 -2.28
C TRP A 299 -11.11 8.63 -0.82
N THR A 300 -11.13 9.93 -0.48
CA THR A 300 -10.88 10.38 0.90
C THR A 300 -12.05 10.04 1.83
N GLY A 301 -13.25 9.82 1.26
CA GLY A 301 -14.41 9.32 2.00
C GLY A 301 -14.20 7.93 2.62
N LEU A 302 -13.19 7.17 2.20
CA LEU A 302 -12.81 5.88 2.79
C LEU A 302 -12.46 5.99 4.29
N VAL A 303 -12.18 7.19 4.81
CA VAL A 303 -12.00 7.42 6.26
C VAL A 303 -13.20 6.93 7.07
N ALA A 304 -14.43 7.04 6.56
CA ALA A 304 -15.61 6.54 7.24
C ALA A 304 -15.53 5.03 7.52
N LYS A 305 -14.92 4.26 6.60
CA LYS A 305 -14.69 2.83 6.79
C LYS A 305 -13.66 2.57 7.87
N LEU A 306 -12.57 3.34 7.91
CA LEU A 306 -11.54 3.22 8.94
C LEU A 306 -12.10 3.55 10.32
N ILE A 307 -12.89 4.63 10.45
CA ILE A 307 -13.55 4.99 11.71
C ILE A 307 -14.48 3.86 12.18
N GLN A 308 -15.32 3.32 11.28
CA GLN A 308 -16.20 2.20 11.60
C GLN A 308 -15.40 0.97 12.08
N GLN A 309 -14.29 0.64 11.42
CA GLN A 309 -13.45 -0.49 11.81
C GLN A 309 -12.80 -0.25 13.18
N GLN A 310 -12.22 0.94 13.39
CA GLN A 310 -11.57 1.28 14.64
C GLN A 310 -12.53 1.29 15.83
N GLY A 311 -13.73 1.83 15.67
CA GLY A 311 -14.75 1.85 16.73
C GLY A 311 -15.42 0.50 17.02
N SER A 312 -15.39 -0.46 16.08
CA SER A 312 -16.03 -1.77 16.27
C SER A 312 -15.07 -2.87 16.69
N ARG A 313 -13.81 -2.81 16.27
CA ARG A 313 -12.82 -3.90 16.43
C ARG A 313 -11.39 -3.42 16.64
N GLY A 314 -11.11 -2.13 16.42
CA GLY A 314 -9.77 -1.58 16.54
C GLY A 314 -9.52 -0.99 17.92
N THR A 315 -8.63 -0.01 17.98
CA THR A 315 -8.09 0.50 19.24
C THR A 315 -8.86 1.72 19.78
N ILE A 316 -9.74 2.31 18.98
CA ILE A 316 -10.62 3.39 19.44
C ILE A 316 -11.75 2.76 20.27
N THR A 317 -11.44 2.46 21.54
CA THR A 317 -12.42 2.01 22.54
C THR A 317 -12.47 3.05 23.65
N ASN A 318 -13.68 3.53 23.96
CA ASN A 318 -13.98 4.49 25.03
C ASN A 318 -13.38 5.90 24.91
N GLN A 319 -13.68 6.59 23.83
CA GLN A 319 -14.05 8.01 23.93
C GLN A 319 -15.39 8.16 23.22
N ASP A 320 -16.38 8.70 23.92
CA ASP A 320 -17.66 9.05 23.32
C ASP A 320 -17.36 10.00 22.14
N PRO A 321 -17.59 9.60 20.87
CA PRO A 321 -17.27 10.44 19.73
C PRO A 321 -18.16 11.69 19.67
N PHE A 322 -19.18 11.79 20.55
CA PHE A 322 -20.07 12.92 20.67
C PHE A 322 -19.78 13.83 21.86
N THR A 323 -18.79 13.54 22.71
CA THR A 323 -18.37 14.52 23.73
C THR A 323 -17.48 15.63 23.19
N ASP A 324 -16.88 15.45 22.00
CA ASP A 324 -15.99 16.42 21.34
C ASP A 324 -16.46 16.82 19.91
N LEU A 325 -17.73 16.57 19.57
CA LEU A 325 -18.37 17.10 18.35
C LEU A 325 -19.19 18.36 18.64
#